data_AF-A0A1E3P2V4-F1
#
_entry.id   AF-A0A1E3P2V4-F1
#
_cell.length_a   1.000
_cell.length_b   1.000
_cell.length_c   1.000
_cell.angle_alpha   90.00
_cell.angle_beta   90.00
_cell.angle_gamma   90.00
#
_symmetry.space_group_name_H-M   'P 1'
#
loop_
_entity.id
_entity.type
_entity.pdbx_description
1 polymer ?
#
loop_
_entity_poly.entity_id
_entity_poly.type
_entity_poly.pdbx_seq_one_letter_code
_entity_poly.pdbx_strand_id
1 'polypeptide(L)'
;MSELIQVQNNGVSDDSYMDVLREERESLEESFEATIKIIDQLIEFYSLDPTDETNISKYQDLIRTLSKDPSVIFRHSKNIDRLEKSFQRLYRERLDELSKINLHSFKDVSTNLETLYDQNLVNNEIETLERDLGDLKPIELDSDKVLTLDLSQDQLLEVLKIEKDKRARFSFLNERVHEPEIKKLEGSYDKWSEREKDLKRFLTVDLEKINKQIQNVKKTEGLEL
;
A
#
# COMPACT_ATOMS: atom_id res chain seq x y z
N MET A 1 5.33 -0.79 -3.38
CA MET A 1 6.70 -1.27 -3.09
C MET A 1 6.59 -2.35 -2.05
N SER A 2 6.77 -3.61 -2.46
CA SER A 2 6.70 -4.77 -1.58
C SER A 2 8.11 -5.07 -1.06
N GLU A 3 8.48 -4.47 0.07
CA GLU A 3 9.58 -4.99 0.87
C GLU A 3 9.06 -6.26 1.55
N LEU A 4 9.31 -7.39 0.89
CA LEU A 4 9.28 -8.70 1.54
C LEU A 4 10.19 -8.59 2.76
N ILE A 5 9.60 -8.78 3.94
CA ILE A 5 10.31 -9.01 5.19
C ILE A 5 11.23 -10.21 4.95
N GLN A 6 12.50 -9.92 4.63
CA GLN A 6 13.57 -10.89 4.73
C GLN A 6 13.70 -11.18 6.22
N VAL A 7 13.04 -12.26 6.65
CA VAL A 7 13.37 -12.94 7.89
C VAL A 7 14.81 -13.39 7.73
N GLN A 8 15.76 -12.57 8.20
CA GLN A 8 17.13 -12.98 8.38
C GLN A 8 17.11 -14.16 9.34
N ASN A 9 17.28 -15.36 8.77
CA ASN A 9 17.60 -16.60 9.48
C ASN A 9 18.98 -16.41 10.12
N ASN A 10 19.03 -15.66 11.21
CA ASN A 10 20.22 -15.57 12.05
C ASN A 10 20.31 -16.85 12.89
N GLY A 11 20.98 -17.85 12.33
CA GLY A 11 22.22 -18.31 12.96
C GLY A 11 22.18 -19.42 14.01
N VAL A 12 21.17 -20.28 14.06
CA VAL A 12 21.35 -21.65 14.55
C VAL A 12 21.05 -22.57 13.38
N SER A 13 22.09 -23.08 12.72
CA SER A 13 21.89 -24.00 11.59
C SER A 13 21.15 -25.24 12.09
N ASP A 14 20.13 -25.68 11.36
CA ASP A 14 19.47 -26.98 11.56
C ASP A 14 20.51 -28.12 11.64
N ASP A 15 21.65 -27.93 10.95
CA ASP A 15 22.80 -28.82 11.00
C ASP A 15 23.29 -29.06 12.44
N SER A 16 23.34 -28.03 13.29
CA SER A 16 23.81 -28.16 14.70
C SER A 16 22.93 -29.10 15.53
N TYR A 17 21.62 -29.11 15.30
CA TYR A 17 20.68 -29.94 16.03
C TYR A 17 20.70 -31.39 15.55
N MET A 18 20.76 -31.54 14.22
CA MET A 18 20.86 -32.84 13.55
C MET A 18 22.20 -33.51 13.81
N ASP A 19 23.27 -32.73 13.99
CA ASP A 19 24.60 -33.22 14.35
C ASP A 19 24.61 -33.76 15.78
N VAL A 20 24.02 -33.03 16.74
CA VAL A 20 23.92 -33.52 18.14
C VAL A 20 23.08 -34.80 18.22
N LEU A 21 21.95 -34.87 17.50
CA LEU A 21 21.12 -36.09 17.46
C LEU A 21 21.84 -37.26 16.80
N ARG A 22 22.64 -37.00 15.76
CA ARG A 22 23.43 -38.04 15.10
C ARG A 22 24.51 -38.57 16.04
N GLU A 23 25.25 -37.68 16.70
CA GLU A 23 26.29 -38.05 17.67
C GLU A 23 25.70 -38.79 18.88
N GLU A 24 24.50 -38.40 19.32
CA GLU A 24 23.76 -39.09 20.39
C GLU A 24 23.39 -40.51 19.96
N ARG A 25 22.83 -40.67 18.75
CA ARG A 25 22.50 -41.98 18.20
C ARG A 25 23.73 -42.87 18.07
N GLU A 26 24.83 -42.35 17.51
CA GLU A 26 26.09 -43.10 17.37
C GLU A 26 26.64 -43.53 18.73
N SER A 27 26.67 -42.62 19.71
CA SER A 27 27.10 -42.95 21.08
C SER A 27 26.23 -44.01 21.75
N LEU A 28 24.93 -44.03 21.42
CA LEU A 28 23.95 -44.95 21.97
C LEU A 28 24.05 -46.34 21.31
N GLU A 29 24.29 -46.39 20.00
CA GLU A 29 24.62 -47.62 19.27
C GLU A 29 25.92 -48.25 19.81
N GLU A 30 26.99 -47.47 19.97
CA GLU A 30 28.25 -47.94 20.57
C GLU A 30 28.05 -48.46 22.01
N SER A 31 27.24 -47.76 22.80
CA SER A 31 26.90 -48.17 24.16
C SER A 31 26.15 -49.50 24.20
N PHE A 32 25.21 -49.71 23.26
CA PHE A 32 24.47 -50.96 23.14
C PHE A 32 25.37 -52.12 22.73
N GLU A 33 26.22 -51.93 21.71
CA GLU A 33 27.17 -52.96 21.27
C GLU A 33 28.15 -53.35 22.39
N ALA A 34 28.68 -52.36 23.11
CA ALA A 34 29.54 -52.61 24.26
C ALA A 34 28.80 -53.39 25.35
N THR A 35 27.55 -53.04 25.65
CA THR A 35 26.73 -53.71 26.67
C THR A 35 26.44 -55.17 26.29
N ILE A 36 26.08 -55.44 25.02
CA ILE A 36 25.85 -56.81 24.52
C ILE A 36 27.11 -57.65 24.69
N LYS A 37 28.27 -57.12 24.27
CA LYS A 37 29.56 -57.81 24.40
C LYS A 37 29.89 -58.17 25.85
N ILE A 38 29.58 -57.27 26.79
CA ILE A 38 29.81 -57.50 28.23
C ILE A 38 28.88 -58.57 28.76
N ILE A 39 27.61 -58.58 28.32
CA ILE A 39 26.66 -59.65 28.68
C ILE A 39 27.17 -61.00 28.17
N ASP A 40 27.64 -61.08 26.92
CA ASP A 40 28.19 -62.32 26.37
C ASP A 40 29.41 -62.80 27.16
N GLN A 41 30.31 -61.88 27.54
CA GLN A 41 31.48 -62.20 28.38
C GLN A 41 31.09 -62.64 29.80
N LEU A 42 30.03 -62.06 30.38
CA LEU A 42 29.50 -62.51 31.67
C LEU A 42 28.89 -63.90 31.57
N ILE A 43 28.13 -64.19 30.52
CA ILE A 43 27.56 -65.52 30.26
C ILE A 43 28.70 -66.54 30.12
N GLU A 44 29.72 -66.23 29.32
CA GLU A 44 30.90 -67.08 29.16
C GLU A 44 31.60 -67.29 30.51
N PHE A 45 31.83 -66.22 31.28
CA PHE A 45 32.45 -66.27 32.59
C PHE A 45 31.70 -67.19 33.58
N TYR A 46 30.36 -67.13 33.63
CA TYR A 46 29.56 -67.99 34.49
C TYR A 46 29.42 -69.43 33.98
N SER A 47 29.70 -69.68 32.70
CA SER A 47 29.65 -71.02 32.10
C SER A 47 30.93 -71.83 32.28
N LEU A 48 32.04 -71.16 32.60
CA LEU A 48 33.35 -71.80 32.80
C LEU A 48 33.46 -72.41 34.20
N ASP A 49 34.00 -73.63 34.28
CA ASP A 49 34.38 -74.24 35.55
C ASP A 49 35.75 -73.69 35.99
N PRO A 50 35.83 -72.97 37.14
CA PRO A 50 37.08 -72.39 37.63
C PRO A 50 38.10 -73.43 38.10
N THR A 51 37.73 -74.71 38.19
CA THR A 51 38.61 -75.80 38.61
C THR A 51 39.23 -76.58 37.46
N ASP A 52 38.80 -76.33 36.22
CA ASP A 52 39.37 -76.96 35.02
C ASP A 52 40.65 -76.25 34.57
N GLU A 53 41.79 -76.95 34.63
CA GLU A 53 43.11 -76.44 34.26
C GLU A 53 43.19 -75.91 32.83
N THR A 54 42.36 -76.41 31.91
CA THR A 54 42.34 -75.95 30.51
C THR A 54 41.67 -74.59 30.33
N ASN A 55 40.85 -74.17 31.29
CA ASN A 55 40.06 -72.93 31.24
C ASN A 55 40.63 -71.79 32.10
N ILE A 56 41.64 -72.05 32.94
CA ILE A 56 42.25 -71.07 33.85
C ILE A 56 42.72 -69.80 33.11
N SER A 57 43.35 -69.95 31.94
CA SER A 57 43.82 -68.81 31.14
C SER A 57 42.65 -67.94 30.66
N LYS A 58 41.59 -68.57 30.12
CA LYS A 58 40.39 -67.86 29.65
C LYS A 58 39.66 -67.15 30.79
N TYR A 59 39.59 -67.80 31.95
CA TYR A 59 38.97 -67.24 33.14
C TYR A 59 39.71 -65.98 33.62
N GLN A 60 41.06 -66.01 33.64
CA GLN A 60 41.88 -64.83 33.99
C GLN A 60 41.73 -63.68 32.97
N ASP A 61 41.66 -64.00 31.68
CA ASP A 61 41.47 -63.01 30.63
C ASP A 61 40.06 -62.37 30.70
N LEU A 62 39.02 -63.16 30.98
CA LEU A 62 37.66 -62.65 31.20
C LEU A 62 37.60 -61.74 32.43
N ILE A 63 38.24 -62.09 33.55
CA ILE A 63 38.32 -61.21 34.74
C ILE A 63 39.00 -59.87 34.41
N ARG A 64 40.10 -59.90 33.65
CA ARG A 64 40.81 -58.68 33.23
C ARG A 64 39.98 -57.81 32.29
N THR A 65 39.13 -58.41 31.48
CA THR A 65 38.28 -57.69 30.52
C THR A 65 37.07 -57.11 31.23
N LEU A 66 36.34 -57.94 31.99
CA LEU A 66 35.17 -57.55 32.79
C LEU A 66 35.47 -56.52 33.87
N SER A 67 36.73 -56.40 34.34
CA SER A 67 37.13 -55.33 35.26
C SER A 67 37.33 -53.97 34.58
N LYS A 68 37.56 -53.94 33.26
CA LYS A 68 37.70 -52.70 32.47
C LYS A 68 36.38 -52.25 31.85
N ASP A 69 35.53 -53.19 31.51
CA ASP A 69 34.27 -52.96 30.79
C ASP A 69 33.28 -51.98 31.48
N PRO A 70 33.09 -51.98 32.81
CA PRO A 70 32.26 -50.99 33.49
C PRO A 70 32.72 -49.54 33.28
N SER A 71 34.03 -49.32 33.08
CA SER A 71 34.57 -48.00 32.80
C SER A 71 34.25 -47.49 31.39
N VAL A 72 34.01 -48.40 30.45
CA VAL A 72 33.63 -48.10 29.07
C VAL A 72 32.14 -47.72 29.01
N ILE A 73 31.26 -48.53 29.60
CA ILE A 73 29.82 -48.19 29.70
C ILE A 73 29.62 -46.84 30.41
N PHE A 74 30.32 -46.61 31.52
CA PHE A 74 30.22 -45.34 32.24
C PHE A 74 30.64 -44.13 31.39
N ARG A 75 31.63 -44.30 30.51
CA ARG A 75 32.06 -43.25 29.58
C ARG A 75 31.01 -42.94 28.54
N HIS A 76 30.41 -43.96 27.91
CA HIS A 76 29.35 -43.76 26.92
C HIS A 76 28.11 -43.14 27.56
N SER A 77 27.68 -43.62 28.73
CA SER A 77 26.55 -43.05 29.47
C SER A 77 26.77 -41.56 29.81
N LYS A 78 27.99 -41.19 30.22
CA LYS A 78 28.34 -39.78 30.47
C LYS A 78 28.33 -38.94 29.18
N ASN A 79 28.70 -39.51 28.04
CA ASN A 79 28.66 -38.80 26.76
C ASN A 79 27.21 -38.53 26.33
N ILE A 80 26.34 -39.54 26.46
CA ILE A 80 24.90 -39.44 26.17
C ILE A 80 24.25 -38.35 27.04
N ASP A 81 24.48 -38.37 28.36
CA ASP A 81 23.94 -37.33 29.28
C ASP A 81 24.42 -35.91 28.91
N ARG A 82 25.66 -35.77 28.41
CA ARG A 82 26.17 -34.48 27.93
C ARG A 82 25.47 -34.05 26.64
N LEU A 83 25.27 -34.96 25.68
CA LEU A 83 24.61 -34.69 24.40
C LEU A 83 23.15 -34.32 24.61
N GLU A 84 22.44 -35.05 25.46
CA GLU A 84 21.05 -34.76 25.83
C GLU A 84 20.90 -33.35 26.42
N LYS A 85 21.80 -32.95 27.33
CA LYS A 85 21.81 -31.58 27.89
C LYS A 85 22.07 -30.52 26.82
N SER A 86 22.96 -30.80 25.87
CA SER A 86 23.25 -29.88 24.76
C SER A 86 22.02 -29.71 23.86
N PHE A 87 21.36 -30.82 23.51
CA PHE A 87 20.14 -30.86 22.72
C PHE A 87 19.00 -30.08 23.39
N GLN A 88 18.77 -30.31 24.69
CA GLN A 88 17.74 -29.60 25.44
C GLN A 88 17.99 -28.09 25.51
N ARG A 89 19.25 -27.66 25.60
CA ARG A 89 19.61 -26.24 25.57
C ARG A 89 19.28 -25.63 24.21
N LEU A 90 19.74 -26.24 23.13
CA LEU A 90 19.46 -25.78 21.76
C LEU A 90 17.96 -25.75 21.47
N TYR A 91 17.20 -26.72 21.99
CA TYR A 91 15.74 -26.76 21.87
C TYR A 91 15.09 -25.51 22.46
N ARG A 92 15.50 -25.15 23.69
CA ARG A 92 14.95 -24.01 24.41
C ARG A 92 15.32 -22.69 23.75
N GLU A 93 16.54 -22.57 23.25
CA GLU A 93 16.98 -21.39 22.49
C GLU A 93 16.10 -21.19 21.26
N ARG A 94 15.84 -22.26 20.48
CA ARG A 94 14.98 -22.20 19.31
C ARG A 94 13.53 -21.86 19.65
N LEU A 95 13.02 -22.37 20.77
CA LEU A 95 11.67 -22.09 21.24
C LEU A 95 11.52 -20.63 21.68
N ASP A 96 12.55 -20.04 22.29
CA ASP A 96 12.59 -18.62 22.65
C ASP A 96 12.67 -17.70 21.41
N GLU A 97 13.45 -18.08 20.39
CA GLU A 97 13.46 -17.39 19.09
C GLU A 97 12.09 -17.37 18.42
N LEU A 98 11.42 -18.54 18.35
CA LEU A 98 10.07 -18.64 17.79
C LEU A 98 9.06 -17.80 18.57
N SER A 99 9.16 -17.79 19.90
CA SER A 99 8.34 -16.94 20.77
C SER A 99 8.54 -15.45 20.44
N LYS A 100 9.80 -15.01 20.27
CA LYS A 100 10.12 -13.62 19.90
C LYS A 100 9.57 -13.26 18.53
N ILE A 101 9.75 -14.12 17.52
CA ILE A 101 9.23 -13.90 16.16
C ILE A 101 7.70 -13.76 16.21
N ASN A 102 7.02 -14.64 16.94
CA ASN A 102 5.56 -14.59 17.06
C ASN A 102 5.11 -13.26 17.68
N LEU A 103 5.75 -12.85 18.78
CA LEU A 103 5.41 -11.60 19.48
C LEU A 103 5.68 -10.35 18.63
N HIS A 104 6.77 -10.34 17.85
CA HIS A 104 7.07 -9.26 16.91
C HIS A 104 6.08 -9.24 15.74
N SER A 105 5.76 -10.41 15.16
CA SER A 105 4.80 -10.52 14.07
C SER A 105 3.42 -9.99 14.46
N PHE A 106 2.95 -10.31 15.67
CA PHE A 106 1.70 -9.75 16.20
C PHE A 106 1.76 -8.23 16.36
N LYS A 107 2.88 -7.70 16.86
CA LYS A 107 3.06 -6.26 17.04
C LYS A 107 3.07 -5.52 15.70
N ASP A 108 3.84 -6.00 14.73
CA ASP A 108 3.98 -5.39 13.41
C ASP A 108 2.65 -5.45 12.62
N VAL A 109 1.93 -6.57 12.69
CA VAL A 109 0.59 -6.68 12.08
C VAL A 109 -0.39 -5.70 12.73
N SER A 110 -0.35 -5.54 14.06
CA SER A 110 -1.21 -4.59 14.76
C SER A 110 -0.93 -3.15 14.36
N THR A 111 0.34 -2.75 14.30
CA THR A 111 0.72 -1.38 13.89
C THR A 111 0.36 -1.12 12.42
N ASN A 112 0.60 -2.09 11.54
CA ASN A 112 0.20 -1.97 10.13
C ASN A 112 -1.33 -1.88 9.98
N LEU A 113 -2.11 -2.64 10.76
CA LEU A 113 -3.57 -2.53 10.77
C LEU A 113 -4.06 -1.16 11.26
N GLU A 114 -3.44 -0.60 12.28
CA GLU A 114 -3.73 0.75 12.77
C GLU A 114 -3.44 1.80 11.68
N THR A 115 -2.28 1.72 11.01
CA THR A 115 -1.96 2.64 9.90
C THR A 115 -2.90 2.50 8.70
N LEU A 116 -3.34 1.28 8.35
CA LEU A 116 -4.32 1.04 7.28
C LEU A 116 -5.71 1.55 7.67
N TYR A 117 -6.08 1.46 8.95
CA TYR A 117 -7.32 2.00 9.45
C TYR A 117 -7.31 3.54 9.39
N ASP A 118 -6.24 4.17 9.85
CA ASP A 118 -6.06 5.63 9.78
C ASP A 118 -6.07 6.13 8.33
N GLN A 119 -5.39 5.42 7.42
CA GLN A 119 -5.42 5.72 5.99
C GLN A 119 -6.82 5.59 5.39
N ASN A 120 -7.57 4.54 5.75
CA ASN A 120 -8.95 4.40 5.31
C ASN A 120 -9.86 5.50 5.84
N LEU A 121 -9.65 5.97 7.07
CA LEU A 121 -10.42 7.07 7.65
C LEU A 121 -10.15 8.37 6.88
N VAL A 122 -8.89 8.68 6.63
CA VAL A 122 -8.48 9.84 5.79
C VAL A 122 -9.02 9.71 4.37
N ASN A 123 -8.94 8.53 3.74
CA ASN A 123 -9.46 8.32 2.39
C ASN A 123 -10.98 8.48 2.32
N ASN A 124 -11.72 7.99 3.32
CA ASN A 124 -13.16 8.22 3.41
C ASN A 124 -13.49 9.71 3.57
N GLU A 125 -12.72 10.44 4.38
CA GLU A 125 -12.86 11.90 4.50
C GLU A 125 -12.58 12.59 3.16
N ILE A 126 -11.54 12.17 2.42
CA ILE A 126 -11.24 12.68 1.07
C ILE A 126 -12.37 12.36 0.10
N GLU A 127 -12.89 11.13 0.06
CA GLU A 127 -14.02 10.76 -0.82
C GLU A 127 -15.28 11.57 -0.50
N THR A 128 -15.54 11.87 0.77
CA THR A 128 -16.65 12.75 1.16
C THR A 128 -16.42 14.19 0.69
N LEU A 129 -15.19 14.71 0.83
CA LEU A 129 -14.83 16.05 0.36
C LEU A 129 -14.88 16.15 -1.16
N GLU A 130 -14.44 15.14 -1.90
CA GLU A 130 -14.55 15.09 -3.37
C GLU A 130 -16.01 15.05 -3.82
N ARG A 131 -16.86 14.31 -3.11
CA ARG A 131 -18.31 14.26 -3.39
C ARG A 131 -19.00 15.59 -3.08
N ASP A 132 -18.55 16.30 -2.05
CA ASP A 132 -19.11 17.60 -1.62
C ASP A 132 -18.59 18.78 -2.45
N LEU A 133 -17.35 18.73 -2.96
CA LEU A 133 -16.75 19.79 -3.77
C LEU A 133 -17.18 19.74 -5.25
N GLY A 134 -17.67 18.59 -5.74
CA GLY A 134 -18.11 18.41 -7.13
C GLY A 134 -17.00 18.65 -8.16
N ASP A 135 -17.35 18.54 -9.46
CA ASP A 135 -16.41 18.81 -10.57
C ASP A 135 -15.94 20.27 -10.53
N LEU A 136 -14.77 20.51 -9.93
CA LEU A 136 -14.07 21.79 -10.00
C LEU A 136 -13.73 22.08 -11.46
N LYS A 137 -14.55 22.90 -12.11
CA LYS A 137 -14.21 23.43 -13.43
C LYS A 137 -12.90 24.21 -13.33
N PRO A 138 -11.94 23.98 -14.23
CA PRO A 138 -10.69 24.71 -14.25
C PRO A 138 -10.94 26.22 -14.25
N ILE A 139 -10.20 26.95 -13.41
CA ILE A 139 -10.14 28.41 -13.47
C ILE A 139 -9.37 28.75 -14.74
N GLU A 140 -10.08 29.11 -15.81
CA GLU A 140 -9.45 29.68 -17.01
C GLU A 140 -8.81 31.02 -16.60
N LEU A 141 -7.48 31.09 -16.74
CA LEU A 141 -6.68 32.28 -16.49
C LEU A 141 -6.36 32.93 -17.85
N ASP A 142 -6.70 34.22 -17.99
CA ASP A 142 -6.47 35.01 -19.22
C ASP A 142 -4.99 35.37 -19.49
N SER A 143 -4.08 35.03 -18.58
CA SER A 143 -2.65 35.31 -18.76
C SER A 143 -1.93 34.05 -19.22
N ASP A 144 -0.97 34.17 -20.13
CA ASP A 144 -0.01 33.14 -20.61
C ASP A 144 0.84 32.46 -19.50
N LYS A 145 0.42 32.54 -18.24
CA LYS A 145 1.02 31.89 -17.09
C LYS A 145 0.23 30.64 -16.74
N VAL A 146 0.84 29.50 -17.04
CA VAL A 146 0.40 28.18 -16.56
C VAL A 146 0.53 28.15 -15.05
N LEU A 147 -0.55 27.78 -14.34
CA LEU A 147 -0.48 27.39 -12.93
C LEU A 147 0.31 26.09 -12.82
N THR A 148 1.61 26.18 -12.58
CA THR A 148 2.45 25.02 -12.27
C THR A 148 2.34 24.69 -10.78
N LEU A 149 2.28 23.40 -10.46
CA LEU A 149 2.16 22.83 -9.10
C LEU A 149 3.35 23.14 -8.16
N ASP A 150 4.37 23.84 -8.65
CA ASP A 150 5.61 24.17 -7.92
C ASP A 150 5.51 25.44 -7.05
N LEU A 151 4.35 26.10 -7.01
CA LEU A 151 4.16 27.33 -6.25
C LEU A 151 3.89 27.02 -4.76
N SER A 152 4.51 27.78 -3.86
CA SER A 152 4.25 27.66 -2.42
C SER A 152 2.83 28.13 -2.06
N GLN A 153 2.28 27.63 -0.96
CA GLN A 153 0.91 27.95 -0.50
C GLN A 153 0.63 29.45 -0.43
N ASP A 154 1.61 30.24 0.00
CA ASP A 154 1.49 31.70 0.09
C ASP A 154 1.41 32.37 -1.29
N GLN A 155 2.17 31.88 -2.26
CA GLN A 155 2.15 32.38 -3.64
C GLN A 155 0.81 32.06 -4.33
N LEU A 156 0.25 30.89 -4.06
CA LEU A 156 -1.04 30.47 -4.62
C LEU A 156 -2.20 31.32 -4.06
N LEU A 157 -2.16 31.64 -2.77
CA LEU A 157 -3.13 32.54 -2.13
C LEU A 157 -3.04 33.98 -2.68
N GLU A 158 -1.84 34.46 -3.00
CA GLU A 158 -1.65 35.77 -3.61
C GLU A 158 -2.23 35.83 -5.03
N VAL A 159 -1.96 34.82 -5.86
CA VAL A 159 -2.52 34.69 -7.21
C VAL A 159 -4.05 34.62 -7.17
N LEU A 160 -4.63 33.85 -6.24
CA LEU A 160 -6.08 33.76 -6.06
C LEU A 160 -6.71 35.09 -5.65
N LYS A 161 -6.06 35.87 -4.78
CA LYS A 161 -6.55 37.21 -4.41
C LYS A 161 -6.54 38.16 -5.60
N ILE A 162 -5.44 38.20 -6.35
CA ILE A 162 -5.32 39.03 -7.55
C ILE A 162 -6.42 38.68 -8.57
N GLU A 163 -6.68 37.39 -8.75
CA GLU A 163 -7.70 36.93 -9.69
C GLU A 163 -9.12 37.25 -9.21
N LYS A 164 -9.39 37.07 -7.92
CA LYS A 164 -10.68 37.46 -7.31
C LYS A 164 -10.96 38.96 -7.49
N ASP A 165 -9.95 39.80 -7.28
CA ASP A 165 -10.08 41.25 -7.43
C ASP A 165 -10.28 41.66 -8.89
N LYS A 166 -9.61 41.01 -9.84
CA LYS A 166 -9.85 41.22 -11.28
C LYS A 166 -11.27 40.85 -11.67
N ARG A 167 -11.75 39.68 -11.28
CA ARG A 167 -13.13 39.22 -11.56
C ARG A 167 -14.16 40.17 -10.96
N ALA A 168 -13.95 40.64 -9.74
CA ALA A 168 -14.82 41.62 -9.11
C ALA A 168 -14.87 42.94 -9.91
N ARG A 169 -13.72 43.44 -10.39
CA ARG A 169 -13.66 44.64 -11.23
C ARG A 169 -14.37 44.47 -12.56
N PHE A 170 -14.16 43.35 -13.25
CA PHE A 170 -14.85 43.07 -14.52
C PHE A 170 -16.35 42.90 -14.34
N SER A 171 -16.79 42.18 -13.30
CA SER A 171 -18.22 42.06 -12.98
C SER A 171 -18.85 43.42 -12.74
N PHE A 172 -18.17 44.28 -11.97
CA PHE A 172 -18.64 45.64 -11.71
C PHE A 172 -18.71 46.50 -12.97
N LEU A 173 -17.68 46.47 -13.82
CA LEU A 173 -17.66 47.20 -15.10
C LEU A 173 -18.77 46.73 -16.04
N ASN A 174 -18.98 45.41 -16.15
CA ASN A 174 -20.04 44.84 -16.97
C ASN A 174 -21.42 45.29 -16.50
N GLU A 175 -21.71 45.18 -15.21
CA GLU A 175 -23.03 45.50 -14.65
C GLU A 175 -23.31 47.01 -14.59
N ARG A 176 -22.30 47.83 -14.24
CA ARG A 176 -22.51 49.28 -14.02
C ARG A 176 -22.27 50.15 -15.25
N VAL A 177 -21.42 49.73 -16.17
CA VAL A 177 -21.02 50.55 -17.32
C VAL A 177 -21.59 49.95 -18.61
N HIS A 178 -21.31 48.68 -18.89
CA HIS A 178 -21.67 48.09 -20.16
C HIS A 178 -23.17 47.75 -20.28
N GLU A 179 -23.79 47.18 -19.24
CA GLU A 179 -25.22 46.85 -19.29
C GLU A 179 -26.12 48.08 -19.49
N PRO A 180 -25.90 49.24 -18.82
CA PRO A 180 -26.65 50.44 -19.09
C PRO A 180 -26.37 51.05 -20.48
N GLU A 181 -25.14 50.95 -20.99
CA GLU A 181 -24.80 51.40 -22.35
C GLU A 181 -25.50 50.56 -23.41
N ILE A 182 -25.53 49.24 -23.24
CA ILE A 182 -26.27 48.31 -24.11
C ILE A 182 -27.76 48.65 -24.09
N LYS A 183 -28.37 48.82 -22.93
CA LYS A 183 -29.79 49.22 -22.82
C LYS A 183 -30.09 50.57 -23.49
N LYS A 184 -29.17 51.54 -23.39
CA LYS A 184 -29.30 52.83 -24.10
C LYS A 184 -29.21 52.66 -25.62
N LEU A 185 -28.29 51.81 -26.09
CA LEU A 185 -28.13 51.51 -27.51
C LEU A 185 -29.33 50.75 -28.07
N GLU A 186 -29.85 49.76 -27.36
CA GLU A 186 -31.09 49.05 -27.71
C GLU A 186 -32.27 50.02 -27.83
N GLY A 187 -32.48 50.89 -26.82
CA GLY A 187 -33.55 51.90 -26.89
C GLY A 187 -33.35 52.92 -28.02
N SER A 188 -32.11 53.16 -28.47
CA SER A 188 -31.84 53.99 -29.65
C SER A 188 -32.18 53.24 -30.94
N TYR A 189 -31.84 51.95 -31.01
CA TYR A 189 -32.11 51.07 -32.14
C TYR A 189 -33.62 50.89 -32.35
N ASP A 190 -34.39 50.71 -31.28
CA ASP A 190 -35.85 50.61 -31.36
C ASP A 190 -36.49 51.87 -31.96
N LYS A 191 -36.01 53.05 -31.56
CA LYS A 191 -36.46 54.33 -32.16
C LYS A 191 -36.11 54.44 -33.64
N TRP A 192 -34.94 53.96 -34.04
CA TRP A 192 -34.54 53.91 -35.45
C TRP A 192 -35.42 52.92 -36.24
N SER A 193 -35.73 51.76 -35.65
CA SER A 193 -36.60 50.74 -36.22
C SER A 193 -38.04 51.25 -36.40
N GLU A 194 -38.59 51.99 -35.43
CA GLU A 194 -39.90 52.65 -35.58
C GLU A 194 -39.90 53.69 -36.70
N ARG A 195 -38.87 54.56 -36.76
CA ARG A 195 -38.73 55.53 -37.85
C ARG A 195 -38.59 54.87 -39.21
N GLU A 196 -37.87 53.75 -39.29
CA GLU A 196 -37.77 52.98 -40.54
C GLU A 196 -39.14 52.41 -40.95
N LYS A 197 -39.93 51.90 -40.01
CA LYS A 197 -41.30 51.45 -40.27
C LYS A 197 -42.21 52.59 -40.74
N ASP A 198 -42.12 53.76 -40.12
CA ASP A 198 -42.89 54.94 -40.51
C ASP A 198 -42.48 55.46 -41.90
N LEU A 199 -41.18 55.49 -42.21
CA LEU A 199 -40.68 55.80 -43.55
C LEU A 199 -41.16 54.80 -44.59
N LYS A 200 -41.13 53.48 -44.27
CA LYS A 200 -41.66 52.45 -45.17
C LYS A 200 -43.16 52.63 -45.41
N ARG A 201 -43.94 52.95 -44.38
CA ARG A 201 -45.39 53.24 -44.51
C ARG A 201 -45.65 54.46 -45.37
N PHE A 202 -44.91 55.54 -45.14
CA PHE A 202 -45.01 56.75 -45.96
C PHE A 202 -44.70 56.44 -47.44
N LEU A 203 -43.60 55.71 -47.69
CA LEU A 203 -43.16 55.39 -49.05
C LEU A 203 -44.08 54.44 -49.80
N THR A 204 -44.68 53.43 -49.14
CA THR A 204 -45.57 52.48 -49.83
C THR A 204 -47.02 52.91 -49.77
N VAL A 205 -47.56 53.26 -48.60
CA VAL A 205 -49.01 53.47 -48.45
C VAL A 205 -49.41 54.89 -48.84
N ASP A 206 -48.69 55.90 -48.35
CA ASP A 206 -49.11 57.29 -48.54
C ASP A 206 -48.74 57.81 -49.93
N LEU A 207 -47.57 57.44 -50.47
CA LEU A 207 -47.25 57.74 -51.86
C LEU A 207 -48.16 57.00 -52.85
N GLU A 208 -48.56 55.74 -52.60
CA GLU A 208 -49.54 55.07 -53.47
C GLU A 208 -50.91 55.73 -53.41
N LYS A 209 -51.35 56.19 -52.23
CA LYS A 209 -52.61 56.95 -52.08
C LYS A 209 -52.54 58.29 -52.79
N ILE A 210 -51.44 59.04 -52.63
CA ILE A 210 -51.22 60.31 -53.33
C ILE A 210 -51.17 60.06 -54.84
N ASN A 211 -50.49 59.01 -55.30
CA ASN A 211 -50.43 58.66 -56.72
C ASN A 211 -51.82 58.29 -57.26
N LYS A 212 -52.62 57.51 -56.52
CA LYS A 212 -54.03 57.23 -56.87
C LYS A 212 -54.88 58.50 -56.89
N GLN A 213 -54.68 59.42 -55.95
CA GLN A 213 -55.37 60.71 -55.94
C GLN A 213 -54.96 61.58 -57.15
N ILE A 214 -53.67 61.65 -57.48
CA ILE A 214 -53.16 62.36 -58.66
C ILE A 214 -53.74 61.75 -59.95
N GLN A 215 -53.77 60.42 -60.06
CA GLN A 215 -54.37 59.72 -61.21
C GLN A 215 -55.88 60.00 -61.32
N ASN A 216 -56.59 60.04 -60.19
CA ASN A 216 -58.01 60.39 -60.18
C ASN A 216 -58.24 61.85 -60.57
N VAL A 217 -57.40 62.78 -60.11
CA VAL A 217 -57.47 64.21 -60.51
C VAL A 217 -57.20 64.37 -62.01
N LYS A 218 -56.16 63.69 -62.54
CA LYS A 218 -55.88 63.67 -63.99
C LYS A 218 -57.06 63.17 -64.82
N LYS A 219 -57.78 62.15 -64.33
CA LYS A 219 -59.01 61.64 -64.95
C LYS A 219 -60.17 62.63 -64.90
N THR A 220 -60.35 63.34 -63.78
CA THR A 220 -61.43 64.32 -63.62
C THR A 220 -61.18 65.64 -64.35
N GLU A 221 -59.93 66.04 -64.55
CA GLU A 221 -59.57 67.28 -65.25
C GLU A 221 -59.35 67.09 -66.76
N GLY A 222 -59.55 65.88 -67.30
CA GLY A 222 -59.43 65.60 -68.73
C GLY A 222 -58.02 65.81 -69.29
N LEU A 223 -56.99 65.62 -68.46
CA LEU A 223 -55.57 65.73 -68.80
C LEU A 223 -54.93 64.33 -68.90
N GLU A 224 -55.54 63.44 -69.67
CA GLU A 224 -54.90 62.18 -70.09
C GLU A 224 -54.37 62.35 -71.52
N LEU A 225 -53.04 62.24 -71.66
CA LEU A 225 -52.37 61.75 -72.87
C LEU A 225 -52.17 60.24 -72.71
#